data_AF-A0A5C4QZB5-F1
#
_entry.id   AF-A0A5C4QZB5-F1
#
_cell.length_a   1.000
_cell.length_b   1.000
_cell.length_c   1.000
_cell.angle_alpha   90.00
_cell.angle_beta   90.00
_cell.angle_gamma   90.00
#
_symmetry.space_group_name_H-M   'P 1'
#
loop_
_entity.id
_entity.type
_entity.pdbx_description
1 polymer ?
#
loop_
_entity_poly.entity_id
_entity_poly.type
_entity_poly.pdbx_seq_one_letter_code
_entity_poly.pdbx_strand_id
1 'polypeptide(L)'
;MSDKKLCESAKKAGDEMKAALIDMVKTGEPSAADYRKILTGLDRELTRVASAGAGNSKVAAALRRFGDEAAKAAAAPDPASAADNPTFEKAGANITTACKAAGVTVNF
;
A
#
# COMPACT_ATOMS: atom_id res chain seq x y z
N MET A 1 -16.75 3.38 -7.04
CA MET A 1 -16.10 2.66 -8.17
C MET A 1 -16.30 1.17 -7.99
N SER A 2 -16.25 0.39 -9.07
CA SER A 2 -16.22 -1.07 -8.99
C SER A 2 -14.87 -1.56 -8.45
N ASP A 3 -14.84 -2.78 -7.90
CA ASP A 3 -13.62 -3.40 -7.38
C ASP A 3 -12.52 -3.51 -8.44
N LYS A 4 -12.88 -3.79 -9.70
CA LYS A 4 -11.93 -3.79 -10.82
C LYS A 4 -11.22 -2.43 -10.99
N LYS A 5 -11.98 -1.33 -11.05
CA LYS A 5 -11.42 0.03 -11.17
C LYS A 5 -10.61 0.44 -9.94
N LEU A 6 -11.04 -0.03 -8.77
CA LEU A 6 -10.31 0.18 -7.51
C LEU A 6 -8.95 -0.49 -7.55
N CYS A 7 -8.89 -1.74 -8.02
CA CYS A 7 -7.64 -2.50 -8.17
C CYS A 7 -6.70 -1.95 -9.22
N GLU A 8 -7.23 -1.45 -10.35
CA GLU A 8 -6.42 -0.75 -11.35
C GLU A 8 -5.79 0.53 -10.75
N SER A 9 -6.57 1.28 -9.96
CA SER A 9 -6.09 2.49 -9.28
C SER A 9 -5.07 2.17 -8.19
N ALA A 10 -5.33 1.12 -7.40
CA ALA A 10 -4.42 0.61 -6.39
C ALA A 10 -3.11 0.14 -7.02
N LYS A 11 -3.18 -0.63 -8.12
CA LYS A 11 -1.99 -1.08 -8.87
C LYS A 11 -1.13 0.10 -9.29
N LYS A 12 -1.74 1.13 -9.88
CA LYS A 12 -1.03 2.34 -10.30
C LYS A 12 -0.32 2.99 -9.10
N ALA A 13 -1.03 3.18 -7.98
CA ALA A 13 -0.43 3.74 -6.77
C ALA A 13 0.72 2.86 -6.24
N GLY A 14 0.56 1.54 -6.22
CA GLY A 14 1.61 0.60 -5.80
C GLY A 14 2.84 0.63 -6.70
N ASP A 15 2.64 0.68 -8.03
CA ASP A 15 3.73 0.77 -9.00
C ASP A 15 4.50 2.10 -8.87
N GLU A 16 3.80 3.23 -8.69
CA GLU A 16 4.41 4.55 -8.45
C GLU A 16 5.23 4.58 -7.16
N MET A 17 4.69 4.00 -6.08
CA MET A 17 5.40 3.90 -4.79
C MET A 17 6.62 3.00 -4.87
N LYS A 18 6.52 1.86 -5.57
CA LYS A 18 7.66 0.97 -5.82
C LYS A 18 8.75 1.68 -6.62
N ALA A 19 8.39 2.45 -7.64
CA ALA A 19 9.34 3.24 -8.41
C ALA A 19 10.06 4.27 -7.51
N ALA A 20 9.30 5.00 -6.67
CA ALA A 20 9.88 5.96 -5.73
C ALA A 20 10.86 5.31 -4.74
N LEU A 21 10.53 4.11 -4.21
CA LEU A 21 11.42 3.36 -3.33
C LEU A 21 12.69 2.90 -4.07
N ILE A 22 12.55 2.38 -5.30
CA ILE A 22 13.68 1.95 -6.12
C ILE A 22 14.62 3.13 -6.40
N ASP A 23 14.07 4.29 -6.76
CA ASP A 23 14.87 5.48 -7.07
C ASP A 23 15.59 6.00 -5.82
N MET A 24 14.95 5.93 -4.66
CA MET A 24 15.57 6.27 -3.38
C MET A 24 16.74 5.33 -3.05
N VAL A 25 16.55 4.02 -3.20
CA VAL A 25 17.61 3.02 -2.97
C VAL A 25 18.80 3.22 -3.93
N LYS A 26 18.55 3.66 -5.17
CA LYS A 26 19.64 4.00 -6.12
C LYS A 26 20.49 5.18 -5.65
N THR A 27 19.94 6.09 -4.86
CA THR A 27 20.67 7.25 -4.30
C THR A 27 21.43 6.93 -3.01
N GLY A 28 21.25 5.73 -2.46
CA GLY A 28 21.85 5.26 -1.21
C GLY A 28 20.84 4.51 -0.34
N GLU A 29 21.26 4.03 0.83
CA GLU A 29 20.32 3.46 1.81
C GLU A 29 19.30 4.53 2.26
N PRO A 30 17.99 4.27 2.16
CA PRO A 30 16.98 5.21 2.62
C PRO A 30 17.09 5.47 4.13
N SER A 31 16.99 6.73 4.54
CA SER A 31 16.94 7.07 5.96
C SER A 31 15.60 6.69 6.58
N ALA A 32 15.53 6.64 7.92
CA ALA A 32 14.25 6.50 8.62
C ALA A 32 13.25 7.61 8.25
N ALA A 33 13.71 8.84 7.97
CA ALA A 33 12.84 9.92 7.53
C ALA A 33 12.25 9.65 6.14
N ASP A 34 13.02 9.03 5.26
CA ASP A 34 12.58 8.67 3.92
C ASP A 34 11.53 7.55 3.94
N TYR A 35 11.76 6.51 4.76
CA TYR A 35 10.76 5.46 4.96
C TYR A 35 9.46 6.03 5.54
N ARG A 36 9.52 6.95 6.52
CA ARG A 36 8.31 7.62 7.04
C ARG A 36 7.55 8.34 5.96
N LYS A 37 8.26 9.07 5.08
CA LYS A 37 7.65 9.80 3.97
C LYS A 37 6.95 8.85 3.00
N ILE A 38 7.60 7.75 2.62
CA ILE A 38 7.05 6.72 1.73
C ILE A 38 5.81 6.08 2.35
N LEU A 39 5.89 5.62 3.60
CA LEU A 39 4.81 4.91 4.27
C LEU A 39 3.60 5.82 4.55
N THR A 40 3.83 7.08 4.91
CA THR A 40 2.76 8.08 5.08
C THR A 40 2.11 8.42 3.74
N GLY A 41 2.90 8.52 2.67
CA GLY A 41 2.40 8.70 1.31
C GLY A 41 1.52 7.54 0.88
N LEU A 42 1.97 6.31 1.13
CA LEU A 42 1.25 5.08 0.84
C LEU A 42 -0.10 5.01 1.56
N ASP A 43 -0.13 5.28 2.87
CA ASP A 43 -1.38 5.37 3.62
C ASP A 43 -2.35 6.38 2.97
N ARG A 44 -1.89 7.61 2.74
CA ARG A 44 -2.74 8.68 2.16
C ARG A 44 -3.31 8.27 0.81
N GLU A 45 -2.47 7.74 -0.08
CA GLU A 45 -2.86 7.31 -1.42
C GLU A 45 -3.88 6.17 -1.38
N LEU A 46 -3.62 5.14 -0.57
CA LEU A 46 -4.50 3.97 -0.47
C LEU A 46 -5.81 4.29 0.24
N THR A 47 -5.79 5.14 1.27
CA THR A 47 -7.00 5.66 1.92
C THR A 47 -7.85 6.45 0.93
N ARG A 48 -7.22 7.27 0.06
CA ARG A 48 -7.93 7.98 -1.01
C ARG A 48 -8.51 7.03 -2.06
N VAL A 49 -7.76 6.01 -2.49
CA VAL A 49 -8.29 5.01 -3.43
C VAL A 49 -9.45 4.24 -2.80
N ALA A 50 -9.31 3.83 -1.54
CA ALA A 50 -10.34 3.06 -0.83
C ALA A 50 -11.62 3.85 -0.55
N SER A 51 -11.55 5.18 -0.39
CA SER A 51 -12.74 6.02 -0.23
C SER A 51 -13.57 6.14 -1.51
N ALA A 52 -12.97 5.88 -2.68
CA ALA A 52 -13.66 5.80 -3.95
C ALA A 52 -14.40 4.46 -4.17
N GLY A 53 -14.23 3.47 -3.28
CA GLY A 53 -14.88 2.16 -3.35
C GLY A 53 -16.37 2.19 -2.99
N ALA A 54 -17.11 1.17 -3.43
CA ALA A 54 -18.48 0.95 -2.93
C ALA A 54 -18.46 0.53 -1.45
N GLY A 55 -19.53 0.81 -0.69
CA GLY A 55 -19.56 0.66 0.77
C GLY A 55 -19.25 -0.74 1.32
N ASN A 56 -19.40 -1.80 0.52
CA ASN A 56 -19.11 -3.20 0.87
C ASN A 56 -17.93 -3.80 0.08
N SER A 57 -17.10 -2.98 -0.56
CA SER A 57 -15.95 -3.43 -1.36
C SER A 57 -14.89 -4.10 -0.48
N LYS A 58 -14.62 -5.40 -0.74
CA LYS A 58 -13.54 -6.14 -0.08
C LYS A 58 -12.18 -5.56 -0.43
N VAL A 59 -12.03 -5.04 -1.66
CA VAL A 59 -10.80 -4.36 -2.09
C VAL A 59 -10.61 -3.08 -1.28
N ALA A 60 -11.65 -2.24 -1.14
CA ALA A 60 -11.54 -1.02 -0.34
C ALA A 60 -11.17 -1.31 1.12
N ALA A 61 -11.74 -2.35 1.72
CA ALA A 61 -11.39 -2.78 3.07
C ALA A 61 -9.92 -3.24 3.17
N ALA A 62 -9.43 -4.02 2.20
CA ALA A 62 -8.04 -4.47 2.16
C ALA A 62 -7.05 -3.31 1.98
N LEU A 63 -7.37 -2.34 1.10
CA LEU A 63 -6.55 -1.15 0.89
C LEU A 63 -6.45 -0.27 2.15
N ARG A 64 -7.56 -0.06 2.87
CA ARG A 64 -7.55 0.65 4.16
C ARG A 64 -6.65 -0.06 5.16
N ARG A 65 -6.79 -1.39 5.28
CA ARG A 65 -6.00 -2.15 6.23
C ARG A 65 -4.50 -2.05 5.94
N PHE A 66 -4.11 -2.10 4.68
CA PHE A 66 -2.70 -1.91 4.29
C PHE A 66 -2.22 -0.48 4.56
N GLY A 67 -3.05 0.53 4.28
CA GLY A 67 -2.78 1.92 4.67
C GLY A 67 -2.58 2.08 6.18
N ASP A 68 -3.41 1.44 7.00
CA ASP A 68 -3.28 1.47 8.46
C ASP A 68 -1.95 0.86 8.93
N GLU A 69 -1.52 -0.27 8.36
CA GLU A 69 -0.21 -0.85 8.70
C GLU A 69 0.94 0.05 8.22
N ALA A 70 0.80 0.73 7.06
CA ALA A 70 1.75 1.74 6.58
C ALA A 70 1.85 2.93 7.55
N ALA A 71 0.73 3.45 8.03
CA ALA A 71 0.69 4.51 9.01
C ALA A 71 1.36 4.09 10.34
N LYS A 72 1.12 2.87 10.82
CA LYS A 72 1.78 2.34 12.02
C LYS A 72 3.29 2.20 11.84
N ALA A 73 3.74 1.66 10.71
CA ALA A 73 5.16 1.55 10.40
C ALA A 73 5.80 2.95 10.31
N ALA A 74 5.14 3.92 9.69
CA ALA A 74 5.61 5.30 9.63
C ALA A 74 5.74 5.96 11.01
N ALA A 75 4.91 5.58 11.97
CA ALA A 75 4.96 6.10 13.33
C ALA A 75 6.06 5.45 14.20
N ALA A 76 6.70 4.38 13.74
CA ALA A 76 7.69 3.65 14.51
C ALA A 76 9.04 4.38 14.59
N PRO A 77 9.84 4.12 15.65
CA PRO A 77 11.21 4.63 15.75
C PRO A 77 12.08 4.18 14.57
N ASP A 78 11.94 2.91 14.18
CA ASP A 78 12.52 2.31 12.98
C ASP A 78 11.40 1.88 12.01
N PRO A 79 11.05 2.74 11.04
CA PRO A 79 9.97 2.47 10.09
C PRO A 79 10.30 1.35 9.09
N ALA A 80 11.57 1.10 8.80
CA ALA A 80 11.98 0.08 7.85
C ALA A 80 11.70 -1.31 8.45
N SER A 81 12.22 -1.56 9.66
CA SER A 81 11.96 -2.79 10.41
C SER A 81 10.48 -2.93 10.77
N ALA A 82 9.78 -1.83 11.05
CA ALA A 82 8.35 -1.88 11.34
C ALA A 82 7.50 -2.20 10.10
N ALA A 83 7.95 -1.87 8.88
CA ALA A 83 7.26 -2.27 7.64
C ALA A 83 7.56 -3.72 7.26
N ASP A 84 8.76 -4.22 7.59
CA ASP A 84 9.17 -5.61 7.37
C ASP A 84 8.59 -6.56 8.43
N ASN A 85 7.27 -6.76 8.38
CA ASN A 85 6.59 -7.64 9.33
C ASN A 85 5.47 -8.48 8.69
N PRO A 86 5.14 -9.65 9.29
CA PRO A 86 4.14 -10.57 8.71
C PRO A 86 2.73 -9.98 8.57
N THR A 87 2.37 -8.98 9.38
CA THR A 87 1.05 -8.32 9.28
C THR A 87 0.96 -7.45 8.04
N PHE A 88 2.06 -6.76 7.70
CA PHE A 88 2.17 -5.94 6.50
C PHE A 88 2.11 -6.80 5.23
N GLU A 89 2.91 -7.88 5.20
CA GLU A 89 2.90 -8.86 4.11
C GLU A 89 1.51 -9.45 3.90
N LYS A 90 0.84 -9.86 4.99
CA LYS A 90 -0.52 -10.39 4.94
C LYS A 90 -1.52 -9.37 4.41
N ALA A 91 -1.37 -8.08 4.75
CA ALA A 91 -2.21 -7.03 4.21
C ALA A 91 -2.03 -6.88 2.69
N GLY A 92 -0.79 -6.95 2.19
CA GLY A 92 -0.49 -6.93 0.75
C GLY A 92 -1.07 -8.13 0.01
N ALA A 93 -0.89 -9.33 0.57
CA ALA A 93 -1.46 -10.56 0.04
C ALA A 93 -3.00 -10.54 -0.03
N ASN A 94 -3.65 -9.89 0.94
CA ASN A 94 -5.11 -9.70 0.93
C ASN A 94 -5.56 -8.77 -0.20
N ILE A 95 -4.83 -7.69 -0.48
CA ILE A 95 -5.10 -6.82 -1.65
C ILE A 95 -4.95 -7.64 -2.93
N THR A 96 -3.83 -8.36 -3.09
CA THR A 96 -3.56 -9.21 -4.25
C THR A 96 -4.68 -10.23 -4.48
N THR A 97 -5.13 -10.91 -3.42
CA THR A 97 -6.23 -11.87 -3.49
C THR A 97 -7.55 -11.22 -3.87
N ALA A 98 -7.90 -10.08 -3.24
CA ALA A 98 -9.14 -9.36 -3.53
C ALA A 98 -9.16 -8.84 -4.98
N CYS A 99 -8.02 -8.33 -5.47
CA CYS A 99 -7.92 -7.84 -6.83
C CYS A 99 -7.94 -8.95 -7.88
N LYS A 100 -7.33 -10.10 -7.60
CA LYS A 100 -7.43 -11.27 -8.46
C LYS A 100 -8.88 -11.73 -8.57
N ALA A 101 -9.65 -11.73 -7.48
CA ALA A 101 -11.08 -12.04 -7.50
C ALA A 101 -11.91 -11.02 -8.32
N ALA A 102 -11.45 -9.77 -8.40
CA ALA A 102 -12.03 -8.73 -9.26
C ALA A 102 -11.53 -8.77 -10.72
N GLY A 103 -10.71 -9.76 -11.09
CA GLY A 103 -10.16 -9.94 -12.43
C GLY A 103 -8.96 -9.05 -12.76
N VAL A 104 -8.27 -8.49 -11.75
CA VAL A 104 -7.07 -7.67 -11.91
C VAL A 104 -5.88 -8.35 -11.26
N THR A 105 -4.85 -8.65 -12.05
CA THR A 105 -3.59 -9.18 -11.53
C THR A 105 -2.73 -8.01 -11.03
N VAL A 106 -2.48 -7.99 -9.73
CA VAL A 106 -1.60 -7.05 -9.05
C VAL A 106 -0.59 -7.83 -8.21
N ASN A 107 0.50 -7.20 -7.80
CA ASN A 107 1.43 -7.75 -6.83
C ASN A 107 1.78 -6.65 -5.83
N PHE A 108 1.31 -6.80 -4.60
CA PHE A 108 1.54 -5.92 -3.46
C PHE A 108 2.44 -6.62 -2.46
#